data_AF-A0A8S0FSM4-F1
#
_entry.id   AF-A0A8S0FSM4-F1
#
_cell.length_a   1.000
_cell.length_b   1.000
_cell.length_c   1.000
_cell.angle_alpha   90.00
_cell.angle_beta   90.00
_cell.angle_gamma   90.00
#
_symmetry.space_group_name_H-M   'P 1'
#
loop_
_entity.id
_entity.type
_entity.pdbx_description
1 polymer ?
#
loop_
_entity_poly.entity_id
_entity_poly.type
_entity_poly.pdbx_seq_one_letter_code
_entity_poly.pdbx_strand_id
1 'polypeptide(L)'
;MHVFPQIYDCEGFFVARLRKTQAIPVLPAPKYKVGNFPFSPVKDREAGQIRQAAASVGLNWDENLRLWQRDKELWLFPVGIEALIGKVRFSRLGIKLAETHNKGYRWQHEAVIRCPCLPRQCERF
;
A
#
# COMPACT_ATOMS: atom_id res chain seq x y z
N MET A 1 2.25 -28.96 -10.11
CA MET A 1 1.06 -29.64 -9.58
C MET A 1 -0.07 -29.37 -10.53
N HIS A 2 -0.65 -30.42 -11.09
CA HIS A 2 -1.84 -30.30 -11.93
C HIS A 2 -3.01 -30.85 -11.13
N VAL A 3 -4.04 -30.02 -10.93
CA VAL A 3 -5.24 -30.37 -10.16
C VAL A 3 -6.36 -30.61 -11.16
N PHE A 4 -6.86 -31.85 -11.21
CA PHE A 4 -7.97 -32.22 -12.05
C PHE A 4 -9.28 -32.17 -11.23
N PRO A 5 -10.39 -31.67 -11.81
CA PRO A 5 -11.66 -31.49 -11.08
C PRO A 5 -12.21 -32.77 -10.44
N GLN A 6 -11.93 -33.92 -11.06
CA GLN A 6 -12.41 -35.23 -10.58
C GLN A 6 -11.72 -35.74 -9.31
N ILE A 7 -10.60 -35.12 -8.90
CA ILE A 7 -9.79 -35.58 -7.76
C ILE A 7 -10.10 -34.76 -6.49
N TYR A 8 -10.39 -33.47 -6.67
CA TYR A 8 -10.74 -32.53 -5.61
C TYR A 8 -11.92 -31.76 -6.17
N ASP A 9 -13.10 -31.87 -5.54
CA ASP A 9 -14.39 -31.26 -5.94
C ASP A 9 -14.30 -29.73 -6.06
N CYS A 10 -13.60 -29.27 -7.08
CA CYS A 10 -13.04 -27.95 -7.30
C CYS A 10 -12.74 -27.79 -8.81
N GLU A 11 -12.56 -26.56 -9.28
CA GLU A 11 -12.14 -26.29 -10.65
C GLU A 11 -10.74 -26.84 -10.96
N GLY A 12 -10.45 -27.10 -12.24
CA GLY A 12 -9.15 -27.60 -12.67
C GLY A 12 -8.13 -26.47 -12.82
N PHE A 13 -6.95 -26.62 -12.23
CA PHE A 13 -5.88 -25.61 -12.32
C PHE A 13 -4.48 -26.21 -12.29
N PHE A 14 -3.50 -25.44 -12.78
CA PHE A 14 -2.10 -25.82 -12.83
C PHE A 14 -1.23 -24.82 -12.04
N VAL A 15 -0.36 -25.36 -11.18
CA VAL A 15 0.58 -24.58 -10.37
C VAL A 15 2.00 -25.08 -10.60
N ALA A 16 2.90 -24.20 -11.03
CA ALA A 16 4.34 -24.46 -11.09
C ALA A 16 5.10 -23.52 -10.15
N ARG A 17 6.13 -24.04 -9.45
CA ARG A 17 7.01 -23.27 -8.57
C ARG A 17 8.44 -23.36 -9.09
N LEU A 18 8.98 -22.27 -9.60
CA LEU A 18 10.36 -22.19 -10.08
C LEU A 18 11.21 -21.35 -9.13
N ARG A 19 12.49 -21.71 -8.95
CA ARG A 19 13.48 -20.94 -8.20
C ARG A 19 14.55 -20.43 -9.16
N LYS A 20 14.78 -19.12 -9.17
CA LYS A 20 15.91 -18.53 -9.90
C LYS A 20 17.22 -18.88 -9.19
N THR A 21 18.07 -19.69 -9.80
CA THR A 21 19.35 -20.17 -9.22
C THR A 21 20.55 -19.29 -9.58
N GLN A 22 20.45 -18.52 -10.67
CA GLN A 22 21.52 -17.66 -11.16
C GLN A 22 20.97 -16.37 -11.77
N ALA A 23 21.81 -15.33 -11.79
CA ALA A 23 21.53 -14.12 -12.55
C ALA A 23 21.65 -14.40 -14.05
N ILE A 24 20.85 -13.71 -14.86
CA ILE A 24 20.84 -13.82 -16.33
C ILE A 24 21.20 -12.43 -16.87
N PRO A 25 21.90 -12.32 -18.02
CA PRO A 25 22.21 -11.04 -18.63
C PRO A 25 20.99 -10.11 -18.69
N VAL A 26 21.23 -8.83 -18.41
CA VAL A 26 20.18 -7.82 -18.32
C VAL A 26 19.65 -7.52 -19.73
N LEU A 27 18.33 -7.43 -19.87
CA LEU A 27 17.68 -7.03 -21.10
C LEU A 27 17.95 -5.54 -21.39
N PRO A 28 17.94 -5.10 -22.66
CA PRO A 28 18.11 -3.69 -23.00
C PRO A 28 17.07 -2.82 -22.29
N ALA A 29 17.48 -1.62 -21.90
CA ALA A 29 16.62 -0.72 -21.13
C ALA A 29 15.31 -0.42 -21.87
N PRO A 30 14.16 -0.44 -21.18
CA PRO A 30 12.88 -0.14 -21.79
C PRO A 30 12.84 1.29 -22.32
N LYS A 31 12.26 1.47 -23.51
CA LYS A 31 12.16 2.79 -24.18
C LYS A 31 10.99 3.65 -23.69
N TYR A 32 10.08 3.11 -22.87
CA TYR A 32 8.94 3.88 -22.39
C TYR A 32 9.36 4.82 -21.26
N LYS A 33 8.91 6.07 -21.35
CA LYS A 33 9.04 7.03 -20.25
C LYS A 33 7.78 6.97 -19.41
N VAL A 34 7.93 6.64 -18.14
CA VAL A 34 6.82 6.85 -17.20
C VAL A 34 6.75 8.35 -16.90
N GLY A 35 5.54 8.91 -16.91
CA GLY A 35 5.33 10.31 -16.56
C GLY A 35 5.65 10.60 -15.10
N ASN A 36 5.52 11.87 -14.70
CA ASN A 36 5.76 12.29 -13.33
C ASN A 36 4.83 11.55 -12.35
N PHE A 37 5.41 11.13 -11.24
CA PHE A 37 4.65 10.50 -10.16
C PHE A 37 3.78 11.56 -9.47
N PRO A 38 2.45 11.38 -9.39
CA PRO A 38 1.54 12.44 -8.96
C PRO A 38 1.44 12.59 -7.42
N PHE A 39 2.23 11.84 -6.65
CA PHE A 39 2.22 11.90 -5.18
C PHE A 39 3.57 12.40 -4.67
N SER A 40 3.54 13.11 -3.55
CA SER A 40 4.73 13.54 -2.82
C SER A 40 4.74 12.94 -1.41
N PRO A 41 5.91 12.59 -0.84
CA PRO A 41 5.99 12.15 0.54
C PRO A 41 5.55 13.28 1.48
N VAL A 42 4.81 12.93 2.53
CA VAL A 42 4.40 13.89 3.58
C VAL A 42 5.61 14.23 4.46
N LYS A 43 5.75 15.49 4.85
CA LYS A 43 6.84 15.92 5.75
C LYS A 43 6.65 15.31 7.14
N ASP A 44 7.74 14.97 7.83
CA ASP A 44 7.69 14.29 9.13
C ASP A 44 6.81 15.00 10.18
N ARG A 45 6.84 16.33 10.21
CA ARG A 45 6.00 17.12 11.12
C ARG A 45 4.49 16.91 10.87
N GLU A 46 4.08 16.96 9.61
CA GLU A 46 2.69 16.75 9.21
C GLU A 46 2.29 15.27 9.38
N ALA A 47 3.22 14.35 9.06
CA ALA A 47 3.02 12.92 9.27
C ALA A 47 2.75 12.58 10.73
N GLY A 48 3.45 13.24 11.68
CA GLY A 48 3.20 13.10 13.11
C GLY A 48 1.80 13.56 13.52
N GLN A 49 1.34 14.69 13.00
CA GLN A 49 -0.01 15.22 13.27
C GLN A 49 -1.10 14.30 12.71
N ILE A 50 -0.92 13.78 11.49
CA ILE A 50 -1.85 12.85 10.85
C ILE A 50 -1.90 11.53 11.61
N ARG A 51 -0.75 11.01 12.08
CA ARG A 51 -0.70 9.80 12.91
C ARG A 51 -1.46 9.99 14.23
N GLN A 52 -1.28 11.13 14.90
CA GLN A 52 -2.03 11.44 16.13
C GLN A 52 -3.53 11.57 15.89
N ALA A 53 -3.93 12.24 14.80
CA ALA A 53 -5.34 12.39 14.42
C ALA A 53 -5.97 11.05 13.99
N ALA A 54 -5.19 10.15 13.38
CA ALA A 54 -5.65 8.81 13.05
C ALA A 54 -5.81 7.95 14.31
N ALA A 55 -4.83 8.00 15.22
CA ALA A 55 -4.87 7.27 16.48
C ALA A 55 -6.07 7.66 17.36
N SER A 56 -6.48 8.94 17.37
CA SER A 56 -7.68 9.37 18.11
C SER A 56 -8.99 8.80 17.56
N VAL A 57 -8.99 8.32 16.31
CA VAL A 57 -10.13 7.63 15.67
C VAL A 57 -9.90 6.11 15.65
N GLY A 58 -8.86 5.62 16.34
CA GLY A 58 -8.53 4.20 16.42
C GLY A 58 -7.94 3.64 15.13
N LEU A 59 -7.31 4.47 14.30
CA LEU A 59 -6.61 4.04 13.08
C LEU A 59 -5.10 4.00 13.32
N ASN A 60 -4.52 2.82 13.20
CA ASN A 60 -3.09 2.59 13.39
C ASN A 60 -2.50 1.81 12.21
N TRP A 61 -1.25 2.10 11.86
CA TRP A 61 -0.52 1.37 10.83
C TRP A 61 0.95 1.22 11.20
N ASP A 62 1.59 0.23 10.57
CA ASP A 62 2.98 -0.16 10.81
C ASP A 62 3.99 0.75 10.10
N GLU A 63 5.26 0.70 10.51
CA GLU A 63 6.38 1.44 9.93
C GLU A 63 6.67 1.05 8.47
N ASN A 64 6.20 -0.13 8.05
CA ASN A 64 6.20 -0.57 6.66
C ASN A 64 5.32 0.29 5.74
N LEU A 65 4.51 1.19 6.28
CA LEU A 65 3.66 2.12 5.55
C LEU A 65 4.10 3.57 5.77
N ARG A 66 4.28 4.30 4.67
CA ARG A 66 4.62 5.72 4.64
C ARG A 66 3.48 6.56 4.12
N LEU A 67 3.37 7.77 4.65
CA LEU A 67 2.35 8.74 4.26
C LEU A 67 2.80 9.50 3.01
N TRP A 68 1.91 9.53 2.03
CA TRP A 68 2.05 10.27 0.79
C TRP A 68 0.82 11.16 0.62
N GLN A 69 1.02 12.30 -0.02
CA GLN A 69 -0.04 13.26 -0.29
C GLN A 69 -0.14 13.57 -1.77
N ARG A 70 -1.37 13.84 -2.18
CA ARG A 70 -1.70 14.39 -3.49
C ARG A 70 -2.84 15.36 -3.33
N ASP A 71 -2.59 16.64 -3.61
CA ASP A 71 -3.57 17.71 -3.43
C ASP A 71 -4.16 17.71 -2.00
N LYS A 72 -5.41 17.25 -1.85
CA LYS A 72 -6.11 17.11 -0.55
C LYS A 72 -6.24 15.66 -0.10
N GLU A 73 -5.64 14.72 -0.79
CA GLU A 73 -5.73 13.30 -0.47
C GLU A 73 -4.49 12.84 0.30
N LEU A 74 -4.71 12.06 1.34
CA LEU A 74 -3.69 11.37 2.11
C LEU A 74 -3.74 9.87 1.79
N TRP A 75 -2.58 9.31 1.49
CA TRP A 75 -2.39 7.94 1.05
C TRP A 75 -1.31 7.24 1.89
N LEU A 76 -1.47 5.93 2.07
CA LEU A 76 -0.50 5.07 2.74
C LEU A 76 0.12 4.12 1.73
N PHE A 77 1.42 4.26 1.48
CA PHE A 77 2.18 3.42 0.54
C PHE A 77 3.16 2.50 1.30
N PRO A 78 3.33 1.25 0.85
CA PRO A 78 4.31 0.35 1.45
C PRO A 78 5.74 0.76 1.05
N VAL A 79 6.68 0.74 1.98
CA VAL A 79 8.08 1.16 1.76
C VAL A 79 8.73 0.42 0.58
N GLY A 80 8.42 -0.87 0.40
CA GLY A 80 8.97 -1.68 -0.70
C GLY A 80 8.60 -1.19 -2.11
N ILE A 81 7.55 -0.36 -2.25
CA ILE A 81 7.15 0.17 -3.56
C ILE A 81 8.02 1.34 -4.02
N GLU A 82 8.73 2.00 -3.11
CA GLU A 82 9.54 3.20 -3.42
C GLU A 82 10.58 2.90 -4.50
N ALA A 83 11.19 1.70 -4.47
CA ALA A 83 12.17 1.25 -5.46
C ALA A 83 11.61 1.04 -6.88
N LEU A 84 10.28 1.03 -7.03
CA LEU A 84 9.55 0.85 -8.29
C LEU A 84 8.92 2.15 -8.80
N ILE A 85 8.90 3.22 -7.99
CA ILE A 85 8.47 4.56 -8.43
C ILE A 85 9.39 5.02 -9.56
N GLY A 86 8.81 5.45 -10.67
CA GLY A 86 9.58 5.87 -11.86
C GLY A 86 10.04 4.74 -12.79
N LYS A 87 9.72 3.47 -12.49
CA LYS A 87 9.99 2.34 -13.40
C LYS A 87 8.73 1.83 -14.12
N VAL A 88 7.57 1.98 -13.48
CA VAL A 88 6.28 1.50 -14.00
C VAL A 88 5.18 2.53 -13.73
N ARG A 89 4.15 2.54 -14.58
CA ARG A 89 2.94 3.34 -14.36
C ARG A 89 2.01 2.57 -13.44
N PHE A 90 1.71 3.12 -12.27
CA PHE A 90 0.78 2.51 -11.33
C PHE A 90 -0.64 3.01 -11.56
N SER A 91 -1.62 2.10 -11.53
CA SER A 91 -3.05 2.43 -11.58
C SER A 91 -3.62 2.77 -10.20
N ARG A 92 -3.26 1.99 -9.18
CA ARG A 92 -3.64 2.20 -7.78
C ARG A 92 -2.48 1.81 -6.88
N LEU A 93 -2.11 2.68 -5.96
CA LEU A 93 -1.03 2.45 -5.01
C LEU A 93 -1.54 2.56 -3.60
N GLY A 94 -1.22 1.56 -2.78
CA GLY A 94 -1.55 1.59 -1.37
C GLY A 94 -3.03 1.81 -1.07
N ILE A 95 -3.30 2.51 0.03
CA ILE A 95 -4.64 2.71 0.58
C ILE A 95 -4.87 4.21 0.74
N LYS A 96 -6.05 4.69 0.35
CA LYS A 96 -6.44 6.08 0.63
C LYS A 96 -6.82 6.18 2.10
N LEU A 97 -6.08 6.96 2.88
CA LEU A 97 -6.28 7.10 4.31
C LEU A 97 -7.41 8.08 4.61
N ALA A 98 -7.29 9.29 4.09
CA ALA A 98 -8.23 10.37 4.34
C ALA A 98 -8.19 11.43 3.25
N GLU A 99 -9.18 12.30 3.25
CA GLU A 99 -9.13 13.58 2.55
C GLU A 99 -9.04 14.72 3.57
N THR A 100 -8.14 15.66 3.32
CA THR A 100 -7.93 16.86 4.11
C THR A 100 -9.00 17.89 3.75
N HIS A 101 -9.79 18.28 4.74
CA HIS A 101 -10.77 19.37 4.65
C HIS A 101 -10.35 20.53 5.57
N ASN A 102 -10.93 21.72 5.38
CA ASN A 102 -10.47 22.95 6.04
C ASN A 102 -10.35 22.89 7.58
N LYS A 103 -11.03 21.95 8.26
CA LYS A 103 -11.00 21.77 9.72
C LYS A 103 -10.87 20.32 10.18
N GLY A 104 -10.42 19.40 9.32
CA GLY A 104 -10.28 18.01 9.75
C GLY A 104 -10.03 17.01 8.62
N TYR A 105 -10.07 15.73 8.99
CA TYR A 105 -9.82 14.61 8.10
C TYR A 105 -11.11 13.83 7.88
N ARG A 106 -11.48 13.64 6.61
CA ARG A 106 -12.54 12.70 6.24
C ARG A 106 -11.92 11.33 5.99
N TRP A 107 -12.00 10.46 6.99
CA TRP A 107 -11.48 9.10 6.92
C TRP A 107 -12.22 8.26 5.88
N GLN A 108 -11.46 7.47 5.13
CA GLN A 108 -12.02 6.60 4.09
C GLN A 108 -12.33 5.22 4.65
N HIS A 109 -13.39 4.60 4.14
CA HIS A 109 -13.85 3.28 4.59
C HIS A 109 -12.77 2.20 4.47
N GLU A 110 -11.97 2.23 3.40
CA GLU A 110 -10.87 1.28 3.20
C GLU A 110 -9.81 1.37 4.31
N ALA A 111 -9.52 2.58 4.80
CA ALA A 111 -8.59 2.79 5.90
C ALA A 111 -9.13 2.22 7.21
N VAL A 112 -10.44 2.36 7.45
CA VAL A 112 -11.10 1.81 8.65
C VAL A 112 -11.05 0.29 8.66
N ILE A 113 -11.29 -0.36 7.52
CA ILE A 113 -11.24 -1.83 7.42
C ILE A 113 -9.81 -2.36 7.60
N ARG A 114 -8.82 -1.66 7.04
CA ARG A 114 -7.46 -2.20 6.88
C ARG A 114 -6.46 -1.74 7.95
N CYS A 115 -6.76 -0.62 8.61
CA CYS A 115 -5.96 -0.07 9.70
C CYS A 115 -6.75 0.04 11.03
N PRO A 116 -7.62 -0.91 11.42
CA PRO A 116 -8.30 -0.82 12.70
C PRO A 116 -7.32 -1.01 13.84
N CYS A 117 -7.50 -0.26 14.92
CA CYS A 117 -6.84 -0.56 16.18
C CYS A 117 -7.29 -1.95 16.66
N LEU A 118 -6.32 -2.85 16.86
CA LEU A 118 -6.61 -4.12 17.50
C LEU A 118 -6.95 -3.88 18.97
N PRO A 119 -7.92 -4.62 19.54
CA PRO A 119 -8.40 -4.41 20.92
C PRO A 119 -7.31 -4.57 21.99
N ARG A 120 -6.16 -5.20 21.67
CA ARG A 120 -5.04 -5.37 22.60
C ARG A 120 -4.30 -4.08 23.00
N GLN A 121 -4.59 -2.93 22.39
CA GLN A 121 -4.04 -1.63 22.80
C GLN A 121 -5.06 -0.73 23.53
N CYS A 122 -6.32 -1.16 23.67
CA CYS A 122 -7.38 -0.37 24.29
C CYS A 122 -7.53 -0.61 25.81
N GLU A 123 -6.86 -1.60 26.40
CA GLU A 123 -6.92 -1.93 27.85
C GLU A 123 -5.99 -1.07 28.73
N ARG A 124 -5.73 0.19 28.36
CA ARG A 124 -5.11 1.16 29.28
C ARG A 124 -5.93 2.43 29.36
N PHE A 125 -7.13 2.29 29.92
CA PHE A 125 -7.85 3.33 30.63
C PHE A 125 -8.47 2.71 31.88
#